data_AF-A0AAW4MWK6-F1
#
_entry.id   AF-A0AAW4MWK6-F1
#
_cell.length_a   1.000
_cell.length_b   1.000
_cell.length_c   1.000
_cell.angle_alpha   90.00
_cell.angle_beta   90.00
_cell.angle_gamma   90.00
#
_symmetry.space_group_name_H-M   'P 1'
#
loop_
_entity.id
_entity.type
_entity.pdbx_description
1 polymer ?
#
loop_
_entity_poly.entity_id
_entity_poly.type
_entity_poly.pdbx_seq_one_letter_code
_entity_poly.pdbx_strand_id
1 'polypeptide(L)'
;MDAFADKLGRVGAWCGQNKYLNAIKNAFQNFMPATISGAVGVLWTNVLVNDSTGLGALWSPIMALKVLNPIFAAMQYATISCITIGITMLLASEIAEANGETGAYPAVLGFILWMMVTPTSFAAKDLSAS
;
A
#
# COMPACT_ATOMS: atom_id res chain seq x y z
N MET A 1 34.14 13.35 15.54
CA MET A 1 33.17 12.54 14.78
C MET A 1 32.24 11.78 15.72
N ASP A 2 32.75 11.34 16.87
CA ASP A 2 31.99 10.60 17.89
C ASP A 2 30.84 11.39 18.52
N ALA A 3 31.04 12.67 18.87
CA ALA A 3 29.96 13.49 19.45
C ALA A 3 28.77 13.71 18.50
N PHE A 4 29.00 13.71 17.19
CA PHE A 4 27.93 13.79 16.19
C PHE A 4 27.21 12.45 16.06
N ALA A 5 27.96 11.35 15.95
CA ALA A 5 27.40 10.00 15.91
C ALA A 5 26.58 9.68 17.17
N ASP A 6 27.03 10.12 18.34
CA ASP A 6 26.36 9.88 19.62
C ASP A 6 25.06 10.69 19.76
N LYS A 7 25.07 11.96 19.29
CA LYS A 7 23.84 12.75 19.18
C LYS A 7 22.85 12.17 18.17
N LEU A 8 23.35 11.71 17.02
CA LEU A 8 22.53 11.11 15.97
C LEU A 8 21.97 9.74 16.41
N GLY A 9 22.75 8.96 17.16
CA GLY A 9 22.34 7.72 17.80
C GLY A 9 21.23 7.92 18.82
N ARG A 10 21.30 8.98 19.65
CA ARG A 10 20.22 9.34 20.58
C ARG A 10 18.93 9.73 19.86
N VAL A 11 19.02 10.53 18.79
CA VAL A 11 17.84 10.88 17.99
C VAL A 11 17.26 9.64 17.29
N GLY A 12 18.12 8.77 16.77
CA GLY A 12 17.72 7.49 16.18
C GLY A 12 17.03 6.57 17.18
N ALA A 13 17.56 6.46 18.40
CA ALA A 13 16.94 5.70 19.49
C ALA A 13 15.56 6.28 19.87
N TRP A 14 15.43 7.61 19.93
CA TRP A 14 14.16 8.27 20.18
C TRP A 14 13.13 7.98 19.08
N CYS A 15 13.52 8.08 17.80
CA CYS A 15 12.64 7.75 16.68
C CYS A 15 12.25 6.27 16.67
N GLY A 16 13.18 5.37 16.99
CA GLY A 16 12.95 3.93 17.01
C GLY A 16 12.10 3.45 18.20
N GLN A 17 12.21 4.12 19.35
CA GLN A 17 11.41 3.81 20.54
C GLN A 17 10.04 4.50 20.53
N ASN A 18 9.81 5.46 19.63
CA ASN A 18 8.51 6.12 19.53
C ASN A 18 7.46 5.14 19.00
N LYS A 19 6.45 4.90 19.82
CA LYS A 19 5.33 3.99 19.54
C LYS A 19 4.68 4.23 18.18
N TYR A 20 4.41 5.48 17.82
CA TYR A 20 3.69 5.81 16.59
C TYR A 20 4.56 5.60 15.34
N LEU A 21 5.82 6.03 15.41
CA LEU A 21 6.78 5.82 14.32
C LEU A 21 7.06 4.32 14.11
N ASN A 22 7.17 3.56 15.20
CA ASN A 22 7.36 2.12 15.13
C ASN A 22 6.12 1.41 14.56
N ALA A 23 4.90 1.81 14.99
CA ALA A 23 3.66 1.27 14.45
C ALA A 23 3.49 1.53 12.94
N ILE A 24 3.83 2.74 12.47
CA ILE A 24 3.84 3.06 11.03
C ILE A 24 4.81 2.15 10.29
N LYS A 25 6.05 2.05 10.78
CA LYS A 25 7.07 1.20 10.17
C LYS A 25 6.60 -0.25 10.08
N ASN A 26 6.07 -0.82 11.15
CA ASN A 26 5.60 -2.20 11.18
C ASN A 26 4.40 -2.40 10.23
N ALA A 27 3.45 -1.46 10.19
CA ALA A 27 2.31 -1.54 9.27
C ALA A 27 2.74 -1.58 7.80
N PHE A 28 3.68 -0.72 7.40
CA PHE A 28 4.25 -0.76 6.04
C PHE A 28 5.06 -2.02 5.77
N GLN A 29 5.80 -2.52 6.77
CA GLN A 29 6.56 -3.76 6.65
C GLN A 29 5.62 -4.97 6.43
N ASN A 30 4.51 -5.02 7.15
CA ASN A 30 3.49 -6.07 7.01
C ASN A 30 2.72 -5.97 5.69
N PHE A 31 2.66 -4.79 5.07
CA PHE A 31 2.03 -4.57 3.76
C PHE A 31 2.96 -4.83 2.56
N MET A 32 4.27 -5.04 2.78
CA MET A 32 5.22 -5.28 1.68
C MET A 32 4.84 -6.45 0.76
N PRO A 33 4.39 -7.63 1.26
CA PRO A 33 4.02 -8.74 0.38
C PRO A 33 2.87 -8.40 -0.58
N ALA A 34 1.87 -7.63 -0.10
CA ALA A 34 0.75 -7.17 -0.92
C ALA A 34 1.20 -6.15 -1.97
N THR A 35 2.15 -5.27 -1.64
CA THR A 35 2.69 -4.31 -2.61
C THR A 35 3.49 -5.01 -3.71
N ILE A 36 4.27 -6.04 -3.34
CA ILE A 36 5.05 -6.83 -4.30
C ILE A 36 4.13 -7.60 -5.24
N SER A 37 3.04 -8.22 -4.75
CA SER A 37 2.08 -8.90 -5.62
C SER A 37 1.37 -7.94 -6.57
N GLY A 38 1.06 -6.72 -6.12
CA GLY A 38 0.56 -5.63 -6.96
C GLY A 38 1.50 -5.25 -8.09
N ALA A 39 2.80 -5.11 -7.77
CA ALA A 39 3.82 -4.78 -8.76
C ALA A 39 3.97 -5.86 -9.85
N VAL A 40 3.79 -7.14 -9.52
CA VAL A 40 3.73 -8.22 -10.52
C VAL A 40 2.54 -8.04 -11.47
N GLY A 41 1.38 -7.59 -10.95
CA GLY A 41 0.22 -7.22 -11.76
C GLY A 41 0.51 -6.10 -12.75
N VAL A 42 1.21 -5.04 -12.31
CA VAL A 42 1.65 -3.92 -13.15
C VAL A 42 2.59 -4.41 -14.26
N LEU A 43 3.58 -5.26 -13.93
CA LEU A 43 4.53 -5.78 -14.90
C LEU A 43 3.85 -6.68 -15.93
N TRP A 44 2.89 -7.48 -15.50
CA TRP A 44 2.12 -8.33 -16.40
C TRP A 44 1.38 -7.51 -17.46
N THR A 45 0.59 -6.52 -17.03
CA THR A 45 -0.27 -5.73 -17.93
C THR A 45 0.52 -4.74 -18.77
N ASN A 46 1.65 -4.23 -18.28
CA ASN A 46 2.43 -3.21 -19.00
C ASN A 46 3.62 -3.75 -19.80
N VAL A 47 4.28 -4.83 -19.34
CA VAL A 47 5.53 -5.33 -19.93
C VAL A 47 5.33 -6.66 -20.67
N LEU A 48 4.57 -7.61 -20.11
CA LEU A 48 4.41 -8.94 -20.71
C LEU A 48 3.32 -8.96 -21.78
N VAL A 49 2.09 -8.64 -21.40
CA VAL A 49 0.91 -8.77 -22.27
C VAL A 49 0.42 -7.39 -22.68
N ASN A 50 1.22 -6.74 -23.53
CA ASN A 50 0.91 -5.44 -24.12
C ASN A 50 1.25 -5.43 -25.62
N ASP A 51 0.23 -5.15 -26.41
CA ASP A 51 0.20 -5.17 -27.87
C ASP A 51 1.03 -4.01 -28.49
N SER A 52 1.30 -2.95 -27.72
CA SER A 52 1.87 -1.69 -28.21
C SER A 52 3.29 -1.40 -27.75
N THR A 53 3.67 -1.80 -26.53
CA THR A 53 4.97 -1.42 -25.93
C THR A 53 5.69 -2.56 -25.20
N GLY A 54 5.15 -3.79 -25.19
CA GLY A 54 5.68 -4.91 -24.40
C GLY A 54 6.12 -6.14 -25.22
N LEU A 55 6.44 -7.25 -24.52
CA LEU A 55 6.77 -8.53 -25.16
C LEU A 55 5.65 -9.07 -26.06
N GLY A 56 4.39 -8.68 -25.83
CA GLY A 56 3.26 -9.00 -26.69
C GLY A 56 3.39 -8.45 -28.12
N ALA A 57 4.13 -7.36 -28.31
CA ALA A 57 4.45 -6.81 -29.64
C ALA A 57 5.58 -7.58 -30.35
N LEU A 58 6.47 -8.23 -29.59
CA LEU A 58 7.61 -9.00 -30.12
C LEU A 58 7.29 -10.50 -30.30
N TRP A 59 6.38 -11.07 -29.51
CA TRP A 59 6.04 -12.49 -29.52
C TRP A 59 4.53 -12.74 -29.45
N SER A 60 3.92 -12.93 -30.63
CA SER A 60 2.47 -13.05 -30.82
C SER A 60 1.72 -14.16 -30.05
N PRO A 61 2.32 -15.31 -29.65
CA PRO A 61 1.64 -16.32 -28.82
C PRO A 61 1.38 -15.88 -27.38
N ILE A 62 2.18 -14.94 -26.83
CA ILE A 62 1.96 -14.40 -25.46
C ILE A 62 0.64 -13.65 -25.36
N MET A 63 0.13 -13.13 -26.48
CA MET A 63 -1.17 -12.46 -26.57
C MET A 63 -2.36 -13.39 -26.30
N ALA A 64 -2.19 -14.73 -26.41
CA ALA A 64 -3.23 -15.68 -26.01
C ALA A 64 -3.57 -15.57 -24.50
N LEU A 65 -2.64 -15.06 -23.68
CA LEU A 65 -2.85 -14.85 -22.25
C LEU A 65 -3.53 -13.51 -21.91
N LYS A 66 -3.96 -12.72 -22.90
CA LYS A 66 -4.70 -11.46 -22.70
C LYS A 66 -5.99 -11.64 -21.90
N VAL A 67 -6.58 -12.83 -21.90
CA VAL A 67 -7.73 -13.18 -21.04
C VAL A 67 -7.43 -13.03 -19.54
N LEU A 68 -6.17 -13.11 -19.12
CA LEU A 68 -5.74 -12.97 -17.73
C LEU A 68 -5.48 -11.52 -17.31
N ASN A 69 -5.29 -10.59 -18.27
CA ASN A 69 -5.07 -9.17 -17.98
C ASN A 69 -6.07 -8.55 -16.99
N PRO A 70 -7.40 -8.80 -17.06
CA PRO A 70 -8.34 -8.26 -16.06
C PRO A 70 -8.05 -8.74 -14.63
N ILE A 71 -7.51 -9.96 -14.45
CA ILE A 71 -7.14 -10.48 -13.12
C ILE A 71 -5.94 -9.71 -12.58
N PHE A 72 -4.90 -9.51 -13.39
CA PHE A 72 -3.69 -8.78 -12.98
C PHE A 72 -3.97 -7.29 -12.75
N ALA A 73 -4.88 -6.69 -13.53
CA ALA A 73 -5.36 -5.34 -13.29
C ALA A 73 -6.15 -5.23 -11.98
N ALA A 74 -7.02 -6.20 -11.67
CA ALA A 74 -7.75 -6.25 -10.41
C ALA A 74 -6.80 -6.42 -9.21
N MET A 75 -5.76 -7.26 -9.34
CA MET A 75 -4.73 -7.40 -8.29
C MET A 75 -3.99 -6.09 -8.04
N GLN A 76 -3.56 -5.40 -9.09
CA GLN A 76 -2.91 -4.08 -8.97
C GLN A 76 -3.85 -3.08 -8.27
N TYR A 77 -5.11 -3.02 -8.68
CA TYR A 77 -6.09 -2.11 -8.08
C TYR A 77 -6.28 -2.42 -6.58
N ALA A 78 -6.48 -3.69 -6.22
CA ALA A 78 -6.69 -4.10 -4.84
C ALA A 78 -5.49 -3.85 -3.92
N THR A 79 -4.27 -3.77 -4.46
CA THR A 79 -3.03 -3.65 -3.66
C THR A 79 -2.46 -2.24 -3.69
N ILE A 80 -2.28 -1.64 -4.86
CA ILE A 80 -1.63 -0.32 -5.02
C ILE A 80 -2.66 0.80 -4.85
N SER A 81 -3.79 0.73 -5.56
CA SER A 81 -4.82 1.78 -5.50
C SER A 81 -5.53 1.82 -4.14
N CYS A 82 -5.65 0.67 -3.49
CA CYS A 82 -6.28 0.53 -2.16
C CYS A 82 -5.29 0.48 -0.99
N ILE A 83 -4.01 0.86 -1.19
CA ILE A 83 -2.96 0.77 -0.17
C ILE A 83 -3.35 1.45 1.15
N THR A 84 -4.00 2.62 1.08
CA THR A 84 -4.39 3.39 2.26
C THR A 84 -5.37 2.62 3.15
N ILE A 85 -6.24 1.79 2.57
CA ILE A 85 -7.18 0.94 3.32
C ILE A 85 -6.39 -0.12 4.10
N GLY A 86 -5.46 -0.82 3.44
CA GLY A 86 -4.65 -1.85 4.08
C GLY A 86 -3.74 -1.29 5.18
N ILE A 87 -3.09 -0.15 4.92
CA ILE A 87 -2.16 0.48 5.87
C ILE A 87 -2.89 1.03 7.10
N THR A 88 -4.07 1.65 6.94
CA THR A 88 -4.82 2.19 8.08
C THR A 88 -5.31 1.09 9.03
N MET A 89 -5.73 -0.06 8.48
CA MET A 89 -6.09 -1.24 9.27
C MET A 89 -4.89 -1.80 10.04
N LEU A 90 -3.75 -2.00 9.36
CA LEU A 90 -2.53 -2.52 10.00
C LEU A 90 -1.98 -1.55 11.06
N LEU A 91 -1.98 -0.25 10.76
CA LEU A 91 -1.52 0.78 11.69
C LEU A 91 -2.36 0.80 12.98
N ALA A 92 -3.67 0.70 12.85
CA ALA A 92 -4.55 0.67 14.02
C ALA A 92 -4.30 -0.57 14.90
N SER A 93 -4.08 -1.74 14.29
CA SER A 93 -3.68 -2.95 15.02
C SER A 93 -2.34 -2.81 15.73
N GLU A 94 -1.30 -2.30 15.06
CA GLU A 94 0.03 -2.12 15.65
C GLU A 94 0.00 -1.14 16.84
N ILE A 95 -0.80 -0.06 16.75
CA ILE A 95 -0.98 0.89 17.86
C ILE A 95 -1.72 0.24 19.04
N ALA A 96 -2.71 -0.61 18.76
CA ALA A 96 -3.49 -1.31 19.79
C ALA A 96 -2.66 -2.40 20.48
N GLU A 97 -1.91 -3.19 19.73
CA GLU A 97 -0.98 -4.19 20.27
C GLU A 97 0.07 -3.52 21.16
N ALA A 98 0.60 -2.36 20.74
CA ALA A 98 1.51 -1.58 21.56
C ALA A 98 0.83 -0.91 22.79
N ASN A 99 -0.50 -0.94 22.91
CA ASN A 99 -1.26 -0.58 24.12
C ASN A 99 -1.65 -1.80 24.97
N GLY A 100 -1.37 -3.03 24.52
CA GLY A 100 -1.79 -4.27 25.19
C GLY A 100 -3.18 -4.77 24.81
N GLU A 101 -3.84 -4.16 23.82
CA GLU A 101 -5.09 -4.67 23.25
C GLU A 101 -4.79 -5.59 22.06
N THR A 102 -5.31 -6.82 22.11
CA THR A 102 -5.19 -7.78 21.00
C THR A 102 -6.56 -8.07 20.41
N GLY A 103 -6.64 -8.12 19.08
CA GLY A 103 -7.87 -8.47 18.38
C GLY A 103 -7.99 -7.82 17.02
N ALA A 104 -9.04 -8.21 16.28
CA ALA A 104 -9.36 -7.63 14.98
C ALA A 104 -10.13 -6.30 15.08
N TYR A 105 -10.65 -5.97 16.27
CA TYR A 105 -11.44 -4.76 16.49
C TYR A 105 -10.70 -3.46 16.15
N PRO A 106 -9.43 -3.26 16.55
CA PRO A 106 -8.67 -2.06 16.21
C PRO A 106 -8.50 -1.88 14.70
N ALA A 107 -8.27 -2.95 13.94
CA ALA A 107 -8.19 -2.89 12.48
C ALA A 107 -9.50 -2.38 11.86
N VAL A 108 -10.64 -2.92 12.30
CA VAL A 108 -11.96 -2.54 11.80
C VAL A 108 -12.30 -1.10 12.22
N LEU A 109 -11.97 -0.71 13.46
CA LEU A 109 -12.14 0.66 13.93
C LEU A 109 -11.30 1.65 13.10
N GLY A 110 -10.04 1.31 12.82
CA GLY A 110 -9.16 2.10 11.95
C GLY A 110 -9.74 2.30 10.55
N PHE A 111 -10.33 1.26 9.97
CA PHE A 111 -11.01 1.34 8.68
C PHE A 111 -12.25 2.26 8.72
N ILE A 112 -13.10 2.13 9.76
CA ILE A 112 -14.29 2.98 9.91
C ILE A 112 -13.89 4.45 10.08
N LEU A 113 -12.89 4.73 10.92
CA LEU A 113 -12.37 6.09 11.12
C LEU A 113 -11.81 6.68 9.82
N TRP A 114 -11.09 5.88 9.04
CA TRP A 114 -10.61 6.29 7.73
C TRP A 114 -11.76 6.64 6.77
N MET A 115 -12.81 5.82 6.71
CA MET A 115 -14.01 6.11 5.90
C MET A 115 -14.73 7.39 6.35
N MET A 116 -14.80 7.66 7.65
CA MET A 116 -15.44 8.87 8.19
C MET A 116 -14.71 10.16 7.80
N VAL A 117 -13.39 10.11 7.67
CA VAL A 117 -12.56 11.27 7.26
C VAL A 117 -12.50 11.43 5.75
N THR A 118 -12.71 10.35 5.00
CA THR A 118 -12.66 10.37 3.54
C THR A 118 -13.96 10.98 2.99
N PRO A 119 -13.90 12.03 2.14
CA PRO A 119 -15.10 12.63 1.57
C PRO A 119 -15.90 11.60 0.75
N THR A 120 -17.18 11.46 1.07
CA THR A 120 -18.09 10.49 0.43
C THR A 120 -18.91 11.08 -0.73
N SER A 121 -18.76 12.38 -0.98
CA SER A 121 -19.44 13.08 -2.07
C SER A 121 -18.47 13.97 -2.84
N PHE A 122 -18.43 13.82 -4.16
CA PHE A 122 -17.78 14.76 -5.07
C PHE A 122 -18.86 15.58 -5.75
N ALA A 123 -18.81 16.91 -5.60
CA ALA A 123 -19.72 17.78 -6.33
C ALA A 123 -19.30 17.81 -7.80
N ALA A 124 -20.25 17.59 -8.72
CA ALA A 124 -19.98 17.45 -10.17
C ALA A 124 -19.29 18.66 -10.84
N LYS A 125 -19.09 19.78 -10.11
CA LYS A 125 -18.39 20.97 -10.60
C LYS A 125 -16.89 20.74 -10.82
N ASP A 126 -16.29 19.76 -10.14
CA ASP A 126 -14.87 19.44 -10.26
C ASP A 126 -14.55 18.48 -11.42
N LEU A 127 -15.57 17.97 -12.14
CA LEU A 127 -15.37 17.08 -13.31
C LEU A 127 -15.11 17.83 -14.62
N SER A 128 -15.23 19.17 -14.66
CA SER A 128 -15.01 19.96 -15.89
C SER A 128 -13.54 20.38 -16.09
N ALA A 129 -12.63 19.98 -15.21
CA ALA A 129 -11.23 20.42 -15.23
C ALA A 129 -10.21 19.30 -15.54
N SER A 130 -10.62 18.26 -16.27
CA SER A 130 -9.69 17.23 -16.78
C SER A 130 -9.90 16.97 -18.26
#